data_AF-A0A534L4H7-F1
#
_entry.id   AF-A0A534L4H7-F1
#
_cell.length_a   1.000
_cell.length_b   1.000
_cell.length_c   1.000
_cell.angle_alpha   90.00
_cell.angle_beta   90.00
_cell.angle_gamma   90.00
#
_symmetry.space_group_name_H-M   'P 1'
#
loop_
_entity.id
_entity.type
_entity.pdbx_description
1 polymer ?
#
loop_
_entity_poly.entity_id
_entity_poly.type
_entity_poly.pdbx_seq_one_letter_code
_entity_poly.pdbx_strand_id
1 'polypeptide(L)'
;MPEAPIPARAEAAPKAGPPVVLANAKATVGAIPAQVFEALTDATQLGAWWAQDVRVDAQMSGVYEGTLPSGRVEGTITWIEGPRKFSFEWPIVVEGSSVVTSVVYELSPKGPQTVVHVSHRSPKPVPGDWNAVWSTAIESLKAYLEAARTDSTTMDSP
;
A
#
# COMPACT_ATOMS: atom_id res chain seq x y z
N MET A 1 34.94 -25.15 13.95
CA MET A 1 34.09 -23.96 13.76
C MET A 1 33.00 -24.37 12.78
N PRO A 2 31.71 -24.41 13.17
CA PRO A 2 30.65 -24.72 12.21
C PRO A 2 30.28 -23.46 11.42
N GLU A 3 30.25 -23.62 10.10
CA GLU A 3 29.85 -22.62 9.10
C GLU A 3 28.36 -22.29 9.25
N ALA A 4 28.00 -21.00 9.22
CA ALA A 4 26.62 -20.56 9.34
C ALA A 4 25.81 -20.96 8.09
N PRO A 5 24.55 -21.44 8.23
CA PRO A 5 23.71 -21.71 7.09
C PRO A 5 23.27 -20.37 6.47
N ILE A 6 23.59 -20.20 5.18
CA ILE A 6 23.12 -19.11 4.34
C ILE A 6 21.58 -19.21 4.29
N PRO A 7 20.81 -18.14 4.59
CA PRO A 7 19.35 -18.21 4.48
C PRO A 7 18.98 -18.44 3.00
N ALA A 8 18.09 -19.40 2.79
CA ALA A 8 17.61 -19.82 1.50
C ALA A 8 17.13 -18.62 0.67
N ARG A 9 17.78 -18.44 -0.47
CA ARG A 9 17.40 -17.54 -1.55
C ARG A 9 15.92 -17.75 -1.87
N ALA A 10 15.13 -16.70 -1.66
CA ALA A 10 13.74 -16.62 -2.10
C ALA A 10 13.62 -17.22 -3.50
N GLU A 11 12.78 -18.24 -3.64
CA GLU A 11 12.49 -18.88 -4.91
C GLU A 11 12.12 -17.80 -5.93
N ALA A 12 12.95 -17.71 -6.96
CA ALA A 12 12.72 -16.80 -8.07
C ALA A 12 11.39 -17.18 -8.72
N ALA A 13 10.40 -16.28 -8.60
CA ALA A 13 9.13 -16.37 -9.31
C ALA A 13 9.37 -16.70 -10.81
N PRO A 14 8.43 -17.42 -11.46
CA PRO A 14 8.57 -17.81 -12.86
C PRO A 14 8.90 -16.58 -13.71
N LYS A 15 9.72 -16.75 -14.76
CA LYS A 15 10.06 -15.69 -15.72
C LYS A 15 8.79 -15.22 -16.47
N ALA A 16 7.97 -14.42 -15.81
CA ALA A 16 6.98 -13.58 -16.44
C ALA A 16 7.74 -12.60 -17.36
N GLY A 17 7.11 -12.19 -18.47
CA GLY A 17 7.61 -11.06 -19.25
C GLY A 17 7.82 -9.82 -18.36
N PRO A 18 8.48 -8.77 -18.87
CA PRO A 18 8.71 -7.58 -18.06
C PRO A 18 7.37 -7.11 -17.47
N PRO A 19 7.30 -6.90 -16.14
CA PRO A 19 6.03 -6.60 -15.49
C PRO A 19 5.41 -5.34 -16.10
N VAL A 20 4.14 -5.44 -16.46
CA VAL A 20 3.36 -4.33 -16.99
C VAL A 20 3.09 -3.37 -15.85
N VAL A 21 3.44 -2.11 -16.03
CA VAL A 21 3.07 -1.04 -15.11
C VAL A 21 1.60 -0.71 -15.35
N LEU A 22 0.76 -1.01 -14.37
CA LEU A 22 -0.66 -0.64 -14.39
C LEU A 22 -0.84 0.82 -13.95
N ALA A 23 -0.11 1.23 -12.91
CA ALA A 23 -0.16 2.60 -12.43
C ALA A 23 1.15 3.05 -11.77
N ASN A 24 1.36 4.37 -11.80
CA ASN A 24 2.30 5.08 -10.95
C ASN A 24 1.66 6.39 -10.50
N ALA A 25 1.33 6.48 -9.22
CA ALA A 25 0.78 7.70 -8.63
C ALA A 25 1.67 8.19 -7.49
N LYS A 26 1.74 9.51 -7.33
CA LYS A 26 2.63 10.15 -6.36
C LYS A 26 1.98 11.41 -5.81
N ALA A 27 2.03 11.58 -4.49
CA ALA A 27 1.64 12.85 -3.86
C ALA A 27 2.56 13.20 -2.68
N THR A 28 2.49 14.47 -2.27
CA THR A 28 3.10 14.93 -1.02
C THR A 28 2.01 15.06 0.04
N VAL A 29 2.18 14.32 1.13
CA VAL A 29 1.27 14.29 2.27
C VAL A 29 1.86 15.10 3.42
N GLY A 30 1.05 15.95 4.03
CA GLY A 30 1.37 16.70 5.24
C GLY A 30 1.42 15.83 6.49
N ALA A 31 2.30 14.82 6.52
CA ALA A 31 2.57 13.96 7.67
C ALA A 31 4.00 13.40 7.60
N ILE A 32 4.57 13.01 8.74
CA ILE A 32 5.89 12.34 8.76
C ILE A 32 5.76 10.87 8.29
N PRO A 33 6.84 10.23 7.81
CA PRO A 33 6.74 8.88 7.23
C PRO A 33 6.13 7.85 8.18
N ALA A 34 6.41 7.96 9.48
CA ALA A 34 5.85 7.06 10.49
C ALA A 34 4.31 7.11 10.54
N GLN A 35 3.72 8.31 10.49
CA GLN A 35 2.26 8.48 10.47
C GLN A 35 1.64 7.95 9.18
N VAL A 36 2.28 8.20 8.04
CA VAL A 36 1.82 7.68 6.75
C VAL A 36 1.87 6.15 6.74
N PHE A 37 2.95 5.57 7.26
CA PHE A 37 3.13 4.13 7.33
C PHE A 37 2.09 3.48 8.25
N GLU A 38 1.82 4.08 9.40
CA GLU A 38 0.77 3.63 10.32
C GLU A 38 -0.60 3.67 9.65
N ALA A 39 -0.95 4.75 8.95
CA ALA A 39 -2.20 4.86 8.19
C ALA A 39 -2.35 3.85 7.04
N LEU A 40 -1.24 3.24 6.60
CA LEU A 40 -1.20 2.18 5.59
C LEU A 40 -1.20 0.76 6.18
N THR A 41 -0.97 0.60 7.49
CA THR A 41 -0.74 -0.73 8.09
C THR A 41 -1.60 -0.99 9.33
N ASP A 42 -2.22 0.03 9.90
CA ASP A 42 -3.20 -0.10 10.97
C ASP A 42 -4.62 -0.26 10.39
N ALA A 43 -5.31 -1.31 10.82
CA ALA A 43 -6.65 -1.63 10.33
C ALA A 43 -7.68 -0.55 10.69
N THR A 44 -7.56 0.09 11.85
CA THR A 44 -8.48 1.15 12.29
C THR A 44 -8.32 2.38 11.42
N GLN A 45 -7.09 2.80 11.15
CA GLN A 45 -6.80 3.95 10.30
C GLN A 45 -7.19 3.70 8.84
N LEU A 46 -6.89 2.52 8.30
CA LEU A 46 -7.33 2.14 6.96
C LEU A 46 -8.86 2.15 6.83
N GLY A 47 -9.57 1.74 7.88
CA GLY A 47 -11.03 1.83 7.97
C GLY A 47 -11.59 3.25 7.85
N ALA A 48 -10.77 4.27 8.16
CA ALA A 48 -11.19 5.67 8.14
C ALA A 48 -11.09 6.32 6.75
N TRP A 49 -10.24 5.81 5.84
CA TRP A 49 -9.96 6.49 4.56
C TRP A 49 -9.96 5.58 3.32
N TRP A 50 -9.72 4.27 3.48
CA TRP A 50 -9.52 3.36 2.34
C TRP A 50 -10.73 2.46 2.07
N ALA A 51 -11.12 1.63 3.03
CA ALA A 51 -12.10 0.56 2.84
C ALA A 51 -12.92 0.31 4.11
N GLN A 52 -13.99 -0.47 3.99
CA GLN A 52 -14.75 -1.01 5.13
C GLN A 52 -14.29 -2.43 5.46
N ASP A 53 -14.72 -2.99 6.59
CA ASP A 53 -14.39 -4.37 7.03
C ASP A 53 -12.90 -4.71 6.94
N VAL A 54 -12.05 -3.73 7.26
CA VAL A 54 -10.61 -3.85 7.05
C VAL A 54 -10.02 -4.90 7.98
N ARG A 55 -9.17 -5.76 7.40
CA ARG A 55 -8.34 -6.70 8.14
C ARG A 55 -6.91 -6.58 7.65
N VAL A 56 -6.03 -6.17 8.55
CA VAL A 56 -4.60 -6.10 8.29
C VAL A 56 -3.84 -6.81 9.39
N ASP A 57 -2.95 -7.69 8.98
CA ASP A 57 -1.93 -8.29 9.84
C ASP A 57 -0.57 -7.78 9.36
N ALA A 58 -0.06 -6.71 9.97
CA ALA A 58 1.09 -5.95 9.50
C ALA A 58 2.42 -6.69 9.73
N GLN A 59 2.59 -7.83 9.07
CA GLN A 59 3.79 -8.64 9.07
C GLN A 59 4.01 -9.29 7.69
N MET A 60 5.19 -9.87 7.48
CA MET A 60 5.47 -10.64 6.26
C MET A 60 4.47 -11.79 6.10
N SER A 61 3.93 -11.94 4.89
CA SER A 61 2.86 -12.90 4.57
C SER A 61 1.54 -12.68 5.32
N GLY A 62 1.39 -11.56 6.03
CA GLY A 62 0.15 -11.17 6.67
C GLY A 62 -0.92 -10.76 5.65
N VAL A 63 -2.17 -10.74 6.11
CA VAL A 63 -3.32 -10.39 5.27
C VAL A 63 -3.46 -8.87 5.11
N TYR A 64 -3.96 -8.44 3.97
CA TYR A 64 -4.29 -7.05 3.68
C TYR A 64 -5.62 -6.98 2.91
N GLU A 65 -6.73 -6.88 3.65
CA GLU A 65 -8.09 -7.02 3.12
C GLU A 65 -8.95 -5.80 3.43
N GLY A 66 -9.92 -5.53 2.55
CA GLY A 66 -10.93 -4.50 2.77
C GLY A 66 -12.06 -4.56 1.75
N THR A 67 -13.23 -4.07 2.13
CA THR A 67 -14.42 -3.96 1.27
C THR A 67 -14.46 -2.56 0.64
N LEU A 68 -14.26 -2.50 -0.68
CA LEU A 68 -14.46 -1.30 -1.49
C LEU A 68 -15.87 -1.31 -2.12
N PRO A 69 -16.38 -0.17 -2.64
CA PRO A 69 -17.64 -0.15 -3.38
C PRO A 69 -17.66 -1.11 -4.59
N SER A 70 -16.49 -1.45 -5.14
CA SER A 70 -16.31 -2.40 -6.24
C SER A 70 -16.25 -3.86 -5.80
N GLY A 71 -16.18 -4.15 -4.50
CA GLY A 71 -16.10 -5.49 -3.94
C GLY A 71 -14.99 -5.66 -2.90
N ARG A 72 -14.88 -6.88 -2.37
CA ARG A 72 -13.85 -7.26 -1.41
C ARG A 72 -12.50 -7.40 -2.12
N VAL A 73 -11.48 -6.81 -1.51
CA VAL A 73 -10.08 -6.93 -1.87
C VAL A 73 -9.40 -7.82 -0.86
N GLU A 74 -8.66 -8.82 -1.34
CA GLU A 74 -7.93 -9.77 -0.51
C GLU A 74 -6.48 -9.82 -0.95
N GLY A 75 -5.60 -9.13 -0.23
CA GLY A 75 -4.18 -9.05 -0.53
C GLY A 75 -3.32 -9.79 0.50
N THR A 76 -2.07 -10.03 0.12
CA THR A 76 -1.04 -10.63 0.99
C THR A 76 0.18 -9.74 1.04
N ILE A 77 0.62 -9.36 2.23
CA ILE A 77 1.80 -8.52 2.44
C ILE A 77 3.04 -9.30 2.04
N THR A 78 3.82 -8.75 1.11
CA THR A 78 5.05 -9.35 0.59
C THR A 78 6.30 -8.64 1.04
N TRP A 79 6.18 -7.40 1.52
CA TRP A 79 7.26 -6.65 2.15
C TRP A 79 6.71 -5.65 3.15
N ILE A 80 7.38 -5.55 4.29
CA ILE A 80 7.07 -4.54 5.29
C ILE A 80 8.36 -4.04 5.95
N GLU A 81 8.65 -2.75 5.76
CA GLU A 81 9.84 -2.09 6.27
C GLU A 81 9.47 -0.67 6.71
N GLY A 82 8.90 -0.56 7.90
CA GLY A 82 8.46 0.72 8.43
C GLY A 82 9.62 1.66 8.76
N PRO A 83 9.52 2.97 8.47
CA PRO A 83 8.43 3.69 7.81
C PRO A 83 8.73 4.00 6.33
N ARG A 84 9.45 3.14 5.61
CA ARG A 84 9.99 3.44 4.28
C ARG A 84 9.27 2.73 3.15
N LYS A 85 8.92 1.46 3.34
CA LYS A 85 8.43 0.63 2.25
C LYS A 85 7.39 -0.38 2.73
N PHE A 86 6.34 -0.52 1.95
CA PHE A 86 5.28 -1.48 2.16
C PHE A 86 4.86 -2.07 0.81
N SER A 87 4.72 -3.38 0.69
CA SER A 87 4.19 -3.99 -0.52
C SER A 87 3.30 -5.18 -0.22
N PHE A 88 2.33 -5.38 -1.10
CA PHE A 88 1.45 -6.52 -1.06
C PHE A 88 1.14 -7.01 -2.47
N GLU A 89 0.76 -8.27 -2.56
CA GLU A 89 0.16 -8.86 -3.73
C GLU A 89 -1.35 -8.73 -3.67
N TRP A 90 -1.95 -8.43 -4.82
CA TRP A 90 -3.39 -8.28 -4.98
C TRP A 90 -3.86 -9.13 -6.17
N PRO A 91 -4.58 -10.24 -5.92
CA PRO A 91 -5.26 -11.02 -6.94
C PRO A 91 -6.45 -10.25 -7.50
N ILE A 92 -6.46 -10.05 -8.82
CA ILE A 92 -7.57 -9.42 -9.55
C ILE A 92 -8.16 -10.45 -10.52
N VAL A 93 -9.47 -10.65 -10.47
CA VAL A 93 -10.17 -11.56 -11.39
C VAL A 93 -10.41 -10.85 -12.73
N VAL A 94 -9.85 -11.41 -13.80
CA VAL A 94 -10.02 -10.94 -15.18
C VAL A 94 -10.51 -12.11 -16.02
N GLU A 95 -11.69 -11.98 -16.62
CA GLU A 95 -12.29 -13.03 -17.48
C GLU A 95 -12.37 -14.41 -16.79
N GLY A 96 -12.67 -14.42 -15.49
CA GLY A 96 -12.76 -15.65 -14.69
C GLY A 96 -11.41 -16.24 -14.28
N SER A 97 -10.28 -15.62 -14.64
CA SER A 97 -8.94 -16.01 -14.22
C SER A 97 -8.36 -15.03 -13.22
N SER A 98 -7.77 -15.53 -12.13
CA SER A 98 -7.07 -14.68 -11.17
C SER A 98 -5.70 -14.24 -11.71
N VAL A 99 -5.41 -12.95 -11.57
CA VAL A 99 -4.14 -12.32 -11.94
C VAL A 99 -3.53 -11.71 -10.69
N VAL A 100 -2.46 -12.32 -10.18
CA VAL A 100 -1.76 -11.78 -9.02
C VAL A 100 -0.93 -10.58 -9.45
N THR A 101 -1.31 -9.41 -8.97
CA THR A 101 -0.62 -8.14 -9.20
C THR A 101 0.17 -7.73 -7.97
N SER A 102 1.14 -6.82 -8.13
CA SER A 102 1.98 -6.33 -7.03
C SER A 102 1.82 -4.83 -6.87
N VAL A 103 1.57 -4.39 -5.64
CA VAL A 103 1.46 -2.98 -5.26
C VAL A 103 2.60 -2.66 -4.31
N VAL A 104 3.32 -1.59 -4.59
CA VAL A 104 4.45 -1.13 -3.78
C VAL A 104 4.24 0.32 -3.40
N TYR A 105 4.29 0.61 -2.11
CA TYR A 105 4.36 1.94 -1.52
C TYR A 105 5.78 2.25 -1.08
N GLU A 106 6.31 3.37 -1.54
CA GLU A 106 7.59 3.92 -1.12
C GLU A 106 7.38 5.30 -0.51
N LEU A 107 7.88 5.47 0.71
CA LEU A 107 7.71 6.66 1.53
C LEU A 107 9.06 7.37 1.67
N SER A 108 9.13 8.59 1.13
CA SER A 108 10.34 9.41 1.19
C SER A 108 10.12 10.66 2.05
N PRO A 109 10.97 10.94 3.04
CA PRO A 109 10.85 12.14 3.87
C PRO A 109 11.08 13.41 3.03
N LYS A 110 10.29 14.45 3.32
CA LYS A 110 10.40 15.80 2.74
C LYS A 110 10.10 16.84 3.82
N GLY A 111 11.07 17.10 4.70
CA GLY A 111 10.87 17.99 5.86
C GLY A 111 9.77 17.44 6.79
N PRO A 112 8.73 18.23 7.16
CA PRO A 112 7.59 17.76 7.95
C PRO A 112 6.51 17.02 7.13
N GLN A 113 6.83 16.69 5.88
CA GLN A 113 5.96 16.03 4.92
C GLN A 113 6.59 14.72 4.44
N THR A 114 5.78 13.91 3.77
CA THR A 114 6.23 12.65 3.15
C THR A 114 5.77 12.63 1.70
N VAL A 115 6.68 12.24 0.82
CA VAL A 115 6.34 11.90 -0.56
C VAL A 115 5.96 10.43 -0.59
N VAL A 116 4.70 10.16 -0.96
CA VAL A 116 4.15 8.81 -1.13
C VAL A 116 4.17 8.49 -2.61
N HIS A 117 4.83 7.40 -3.00
CA HIS A 117 4.80 6.87 -4.35
C HIS A 117 4.22 5.46 -4.31
N VAL A 118 3.13 5.25 -5.05
CA VAL A 118 2.56 3.92 -5.29
C VAL A 118 2.86 3.47 -6.72
N SER A 119 3.35 2.24 -6.85
CA SER A 119 3.54 1.54 -8.11
C SER A 119 2.70 0.27 -8.11
N HIS A 120 1.84 0.11 -9.11
CA HIS A 120 1.05 -1.10 -9.31
C HIS A 120 1.49 -1.78 -10.59
N ARG A 121 1.86 -3.05 -10.48
CA ARG A 121 2.40 -3.85 -11.59
C ARG A 121 1.68 -5.18 -11.70
N SER A 122 1.64 -5.73 -12.91
CA SER A 122 1.04 -7.03 -13.19
C SER A 122 1.90 -7.84 -14.17
N PRO A 123 1.90 -9.18 -14.09
CA PRO A 123 2.57 -10.02 -15.08
C PRO A 123 1.96 -9.93 -16.48
N LYS A 124 0.70 -9.46 -16.60
CA LYS A 124 -0.01 -9.26 -17.87
C LYS A 124 -0.91 -8.02 -17.80
N PRO A 125 -1.34 -7.44 -18.94
CA PRO A 125 -2.28 -6.33 -18.91
C PRO A 125 -3.56 -6.68 -18.14
N VAL A 126 -4.01 -5.74 -17.29
CA VAL A 126 -5.27 -5.85 -16.55
C VAL A 126 -6.11 -4.63 -16.92
N PRO A 127 -7.32 -4.79 -17.48
CA PRO A 127 -8.19 -3.66 -17.82
C PRO A 127 -8.53 -2.82 -16.59
N GLY A 128 -8.62 -1.50 -16.76
CA GLY A 128 -8.99 -0.56 -15.70
C GLY A 128 -8.19 0.73 -15.76
N ASP A 129 -8.76 1.80 -15.22
CA ASP A 129 -8.04 3.06 -15.02
C ASP A 129 -7.32 3.05 -13.66
N TRP A 130 -6.25 2.24 -13.60
CA TRP A 130 -5.49 2.04 -12.37
C TRP A 130 -4.83 3.34 -11.88
N ASN A 131 -4.42 4.24 -12.78
CA ASN A 131 -3.87 5.53 -12.37
C ASN A 131 -4.91 6.38 -11.66
N ALA A 132 -6.15 6.43 -12.15
CA ALA A 132 -7.22 7.13 -11.44
C ALA A 132 -7.49 6.50 -10.06
N VAL A 133 -7.60 5.17 -9.99
CA VAL A 133 -7.81 4.43 -8.72
C VAL A 133 -6.75 4.80 -7.68
N TRP A 134 -5.48 4.71 -8.04
CA TRP A 134 -4.39 4.99 -7.10
C TRP A 134 -4.22 6.48 -6.79
N SER A 135 -4.54 7.37 -7.74
CA SER A 135 -4.54 8.81 -7.48
C SER A 135 -5.63 9.17 -6.46
N THR A 136 -6.85 8.67 -6.64
CA THR A 136 -7.93 8.86 -5.67
C THR A 136 -7.58 8.29 -4.30
N ALA A 137 -6.99 7.09 -4.24
CA ALA A 137 -6.58 6.50 -2.97
C ALA A 137 -5.53 7.35 -2.22
N ILE A 138 -4.52 7.87 -2.93
CA ILE A 138 -3.50 8.73 -2.31
C ILE A 138 -4.10 10.07 -1.86
N GLU A 139 -5.04 10.65 -2.62
CA GLU A 139 -5.72 11.88 -2.20
C GLU A 139 -6.60 11.65 -0.94
N SER A 140 -7.28 10.50 -0.83
CA SER A 140 -8.03 10.15 0.39
C SER A 140 -7.09 9.99 1.61
N LEU A 141 -5.95 9.31 1.45
CA LEU A 141 -4.93 9.20 2.50
C LEU A 141 -4.40 10.57 2.92
N LYS A 142 -4.13 11.45 1.95
CA LYS A 142 -3.68 12.82 2.18
C LYS A 142 -4.72 13.61 2.99
N ALA A 143 -5.97 13.59 2.56
CA ALA A 143 -7.06 14.29 3.23
C ALA A 143 -7.24 13.82 4.68
N TYR A 144 -7.20 12.51 4.92
CA TYR A 144 -7.29 11.92 6.26
C TYR A 144 -6.18 12.44 7.19
N LEU A 145 -4.92 12.36 6.75
CA LEU A 145 -3.78 12.76 7.58
C LEU A 145 -3.70 14.28 7.81
N GLU A 146 -4.13 15.07 6.85
CA GLU A 146 -4.13 16.54 6.96
C GLU A 146 -5.31 17.07 7.80
N ALA A 147 -6.45 16.37 7.80
CA ALA A 147 -7.57 16.67 8.69
C ALA A 147 -7.20 16.44 10.17
N ALA A 148 -6.59 15.29 10.50
CA ALA A 148 -6.18 14.95 11.87
C ALA A 148 -5.21 15.98 12.48
N ARG A 149 -4.35 16.58 11.64
CA ARG A 149 -3.43 17.66 12.06
C ARG A 149 -4.18 18.96 12.37
N THR A 150 -5.22 19.27 11.58
CA THR A 150 -6.00 20.49 11.75
C THR A 150 -6.76 20.45 13.08
N ASP A 151 -7.42 19.34 13.39
CA ASP A 151 -8.14 19.14 14.66
C ASP A 151 -7.22 19.30 15.88
N SER A 152 -5.99 18.80 15.78
CA SER A 152 -4.97 18.93 16.82
C SER A 152 -4.51 20.37 17.05
N THR A 153 -4.61 21.25 16.04
CA THR A 153 -4.19 22.66 16.15
C THR A 153 -5.30 23.55 16.71
N THR A 154 -6.58 23.25 16.40
CA THR A 154 -7.73 24.04 16.89
C THR A 154 -8.09 23.78 18.35
N MET A 155 -7.66 22.65 18.94
CA MET A 155 -7.94 22.33 20.34
C MET A 155 -6.94 22.98 21.33
N ASP A 156 -5.91 23.66 20.82
CA ASP A 156 -4.83 24.28 21.60
C ASP A 156 -4.96 25.83 21.67
N SER A 157 -6.20 26.35 21.69
CA SER A 157 -6.47 27.79 21.93
C SER A 157 -7.25 28.00 23.24
N PRO A 158 -6.70 28.76 24.21
CA PRO A 158 -7.38 29.12 25.45
C PRO A 158 -8.43 30.23 25.29
#